data_AF-A0A1M5NTX2-F1
#
_entry.id   AF-A0A1M5NTX2-F1
#
_cell.length_a   1.000
_cell.length_b   1.000
_cell.length_c   1.000
_cell.angle_alpha   90.00
_cell.angle_beta   90.00
_cell.angle_gamma   90.00
#
_symmetry.space_group_name_H-M   'P 1'
#
loop_
_entity.id
_entity.type
_entity.pdbx_description
1 polymer ?
#
loop_
_entity_poly.entity_id
_entity_poly.type
_entity_poly.pdbx_seq_one_letter_code
_entity_poly.pdbx_strand_id
1 'polypeptide(L)'
;MPFNKENYLTEMKSMVDRAIERLKAEKPEFIIYTVSIWTDPNAAASSISFDSQQNSTRKVEQSNAFDKEQYEEYIAEGDLESAEHFKPETWVQRNCNPADFELRDFEETNHPDIPTNWEYEKGGRCWPQLAPALKEIGNYAFERIQAMPVEPGFELAVNGKKDWYEKVWK
;
A
#
# COMPACT_ATOMS: atom_id res chain seq x y z
N MET A 1 25.30 7.70 0.65
CA MET A 1 24.99 9.14 0.55
C MET A 1 23.88 9.45 1.55
N PRO A 2 23.78 10.67 2.09
CA PRO A 2 22.65 11.02 2.96
C PRO A 2 21.36 11.09 2.12
N PHE A 3 20.23 10.69 2.70
CA PHE A 3 18.93 10.84 2.08
C PHE A 3 18.64 12.30 1.74
N ASN A 4 18.28 12.57 0.49
CA ASN A 4 17.84 13.88 0.03
C ASN A 4 16.32 13.87 -0.18
N LYS A 5 15.60 14.52 0.73
CA LYS A 5 14.15 14.62 0.68
C LYS A 5 13.64 15.33 -0.58
N GLU A 6 14.31 16.39 -1.05
CA GLU A 6 13.84 17.17 -2.21
C GLU A 6 13.91 16.36 -3.50
N ASN A 7 15.01 15.62 -3.69
CA ASN A 7 15.18 14.73 -4.84
C ASN A 7 14.16 13.58 -4.78
N TYR A 8 14.03 12.92 -3.63
CA TYR A 8 13.02 11.88 -3.41
C TYR A 8 11.61 12.38 -3.73
N LEU A 9 11.23 13.57 -3.24
CA LEU A 9 9.91 14.13 -3.53
C LEU A 9 9.72 14.43 -5.02
N THR A 10 10.77 14.88 -5.71
CA THR A 10 10.71 15.14 -7.17
C THR A 10 10.49 13.85 -7.94
N GLU A 11 11.23 12.79 -7.61
CA GLU A 11 11.11 11.46 -8.22
C GLU A 11 9.73 10.86 -7.98
N MET A 12 9.26 10.89 -6.73
CA MET A 12 7.95 10.37 -6.34
C MET A 12 6.79 11.13 -7.00
N LYS A 13 6.86 12.46 -7.07
CA LYS A 13 5.86 13.26 -7.78
C LYS A 13 5.81 12.88 -9.26
N SER A 14 6.98 12.72 -9.90
CA SER A 14 7.04 12.26 -11.29
C SER A 14 6.46 10.86 -11.47
N MET A 15 6.73 9.93 -10.55
CA MET A 15 6.15 8.57 -10.55
C MET A 15 4.61 8.63 -10.48
N VAL A 16 4.06 9.37 -9.52
CA VAL A 16 2.61 9.56 -9.37
C VAL A 16 1.99 10.14 -10.64
N ASP A 17 2.63 11.14 -11.23
CA ASP A 17 2.10 11.81 -12.43
C ASP A 17 2.09 10.87 -13.63
N ARG A 18 3.18 10.11 -13.84
CA ARG A 18 3.26 9.10 -14.89
C ARG A 18 2.21 8.01 -14.67
N ALA A 19 2.03 7.54 -13.44
CA ALA A 19 1.02 6.54 -13.11
C ALA A 19 -0.39 7.01 -13.45
N ILE A 20 -0.74 8.25 -13.10
CA ILE A 20 -2.05 8.82 -13.41
C ILE A 20 -2.26 8.94 -14.93
N GLU A 21 -1.29 9.50 -15.66
CA GLU A 21 -1.42 9.66 -17.11
C GLU A 21 -1.46 8.30 -17.82
N ARG A 22 -0.65 7.33 -17.36
CA ARG A 22 -0.68 5.96 -17.86
C ARG A 22 -2.01 5.27 -17.59
N LEU A 23 -2.58 5.45 -16.39
CA LEU A 23 -3.88 4.87 -16.04
C LEU A 23 -5.00 5.43 -16.93
N LYS A 24 -5.02 6.76 -17.16
CA LYS A 24 -5.96 7.39 -18.10
C LYS A 24 -5.83 6.85 -19.52
N ALA A 25 -4.60 6.63 -19.99
CA ALA A 25 -4.32 6.19 -21.35
C ALA A 25 -4.63 4.70 -21.57
N GLU A 26 -4.20 3.84 -20.64
CA GLU A 26 -4.30 2.39 -20.80
C GLU A 26 -5.65 1.84 -20.28
N LYS A 27 -6.26 2.49 -19.29
CA LYS A 27 -7.46 2.00 -18.58
C LYS A 27 -8.41 3.16 -18.21
N PRO A 28 -8.95 3.91 -19.19
CA PRO A 28 -9.79 5.09 -18.93
C PRO A 28 -11.07 4.80 -18.12
N GLU A 29 -11.57 3.56 -18.20
CA GLU A 29 -12.78 3.11 -17.48
C GLU A 29 -12.49 2.53 -16.09
N PHE A 30 -11.22 2.52 -15.64
CA PHE A 30 -10.87 1.99 -14.33
C PHE A 30 -11.33 2.93 -13.22
N ILE A 31 -12.18 2.43 -12.32
CA ILE A 31 -12.66 3.16 -11.16
C ILE A 31 -11.81 2.74 -9.95
N ILE A 32 -11.15 3.71 -9.33
CA ILE A 32 -10.15 3.46 -8.29
C ILE A 32 -10.86 3.29 -6.94
N TYR A 33 -10.63 2.18 -6.25
CA TYR A 33 -11.13 1.95 -4.89
C TYR A 33 -10.04 2.07 -3.82
N THR A 34 -8.84 1.56 -4.11
CA THR A 34 -7.70 1.68 -3.19
C THR A 34 -6.45 2.07 -3.96
N VAL A 35 -5.63 2.95 -3.38
CA VAL A 35 -4.27 3.23 -3.84
C VAL A 35 -3.29 2.94 -2.73
N SER A 36 -2.17 2.32 -3.08
CA SER A 36 -1.03 2.17 -2.18
C SER A 36 0.21 2.75 -2.84
N ILE A 37 0.92 3.61 -2.12
CA ILE A 37 2.24 4.09 -2.50
C ILE A 37 3.22 3.62 -1.43
N TRP A 38 4.25 2.90 -1.83
CA TRP A 38 5.25 2.44 -0.88
C TRP A 38 6.66 2.81 -1.34
N THR A 39 7.55 3.00 -0.37
CA THR A 39 9.00 3.01 -0.58
C THR A 39 9.61 1.87 0.21
N ASP A 40 10.37 1.01 -0.46
CA ASP A 40 11.23 0.03 0.20
C ASP A 40 12.61 0.66 0.40
N PRO A 41 12.98 1.03 1.65
CA PRO A 41 14.27 1.62 1.96
C PRO A 41 15.45 0.65 1.77
N ASN A 42 15.20 -0.65 1.66
CA ASN A 42 16.25 -1.63 1.39
C ASN A 42 16.49 -1.81 -0.11
N ALA A 43 15.44 -1.76 -0.93
CA ALA A 43 15.56 -1.79 -2.38
C ALA A 43 15.91 -0.43 -2.99
N ALA A 44 15.77 0.68 -2.24
CA ALA A 44 15.88 2.04 -2.75
C ALA A 44 14.89 2.30 -3.91
N ALA A 45 13.69 1.73 -3.81
CA ALA A 45 12.67 1.79 -4.83
C ALA A 45 11.32 2.16 -4.24
N SER A 46 10.47 2.76 -5.06
CA SER A 46 9.09 3.04 -4.74
C SER A 46 8.16 2.61 -5.86
N SER A 47 6.91 2.40 -5.49
CA SER A 47 5.86 1.93 -6.38
C SER A 47 4.53 2.58 -6.00
N ILE A 48 3.67 2.75 -7.00
CA ILE A 48 2.26 3.06 -6.83
C ILE A 48 1.41 1.94 -7.45
N SER A 49 0.43 1.47 -6.68
CA SER A 49 -0.49 0.40 -7.07
C SER A 49 -1.94 0.86 -6.95
N PHE A 50 -2.81 0.33 -7.79
CA PHE A 50 -4.25 0.63 -7.80
C PHE A 50 -5.07 -0.64 -7.67
N ASP A 51 -6.13 -0.59 -6.87
CA ASP A 51 -7.09 -1.67 -6.70
C ASP A 51 -8.50 -1.22 -7.05
N SER A 52 -9.28 -2.12 -7.64
CA SER A 52 -10.71 -1.95 -7.85
C SER A 52 -11.49 -2.50 -6.65
N GLN A 53 -12.74 -2.06 -6.47
CA GLN A 53 -13.60 -2.62 -5.43
C GLN A 53 -13.85 -4.11 -5.66
N GLN A 54 -14.06 -4.52 -6.91
CA GLN A 54 -14.30 -5.91 -7.26
C GLN A 54 -13.11 -6.81 -6.87
N ASN A 55 -11.88 -6.42 -7.19
CA ASN A 55 -10.71 -7.21 -6.79
C ASN A 55 -10.55 -7.21 -5.27
N SER A 56 -10.76 -6.07 -4.62
CA SER A 56 -10.70 -5.96 -3.15
C SER A 56 -11.67 -6.92 -2.46
N THR A 57 -12.94 -6.92 -2.87
CA THR A 57 -13.97 -7.84 -2.35
C THR A 57 -13.56 -9.29 -2.56
N ARG A 58 -13.13 -9.66 -3.77
CA ARG A 58 -12.70 -11.03 -4.08
C ARG A 58 -11.54 -11.47 -3.19
N LYS A 59 -10.55 -10.60 -2.95
CA LYS A 59 -9.39 -10.89 -2.10
C LYS A 59 -9.77 -11.02 -0.63
N VAL A 60 -10.66 -10.15 -0.16
CA VAL A 60 -11.22 -10.21 1.20
C VAL A 60 -12.00 -11.51 1.42
N GLU A 61 -12.86 -11.91 0.48
CA GLU A 61 -13.60 -13.18 0.57
C GLU A 61 -12.66 -14.38 0.63
N GLN A 62 -11.57 -14.38 -0.15
CA GLN A 62 -10.56 -15.43 -0.12
C GLN A 62 -9.82 -15.49 1.23
N SER A 63 -9.41 -14.33 1.76
CA SER A 63 -8.75 -14.25 3.07
C SER A 63 -9.67 -14.72 4.19
N ASN A 64 -10.90 -14.19 4.23
CA ASN A 64 -11.86 -14.50 5.30
C ASN A 64 -12.35 -15.96 5.23
N ALA A 65 -12.37 -16.58 4.04
CA ALA A 65 -12.66 -18.01 3.92
C ALA A 65 -11.57 -18.86 4.57
N PHE A 66 -10.30 -18.50 4.37
CA PHE A 66 -9.17 -19.15 5.05
C PHE A 66 -9.24 -18.93 6.56
N ASP A 67 -9.45 -17.69 7.01
CA ASP A 67 -9.54 -17.38 8.44
C ASP A 67 -10.70 -18.14 9.11
N LYS A 68 -11.84 -18.27 8.41
CA LYS A 68 -12.95 -19.09 8.88
C LYS A 68 -12.59 -20.56 9.04
N GLU A 69 -11.92 -21.16 8.05
CA GLU A 69 -11.49 -22.56 8.12
C GLU A 69 -10.55 -22.79 9.30
N GLN A 70 -9.54 -21.92 9.47
CA GLN A 70 -8.60 -22.00 10.59
C GLN A 70 -9.29 -21.83 11.95
N TYR A 71 -10.24 -20.88 12.05
CA TYR A 71 -11.02 -20.70 13.26
C TYR A 71 -11.81 -21.96 13.62
N GLU A 72 -12.52 -22.55 12.66
CA GLU A 72 -13.32 -23.76 12.88
C GLU A 72 -12.44 -24.97 13.27
N GLU A 73 -11.25 -25.10 12.66
CA GLU A 73 -10.27 -26.13 12.99
C GLU A 73 -9.76 -26.00 14.44
N TYR A 74 -9.28 -24.82 14.84
CA TYR A 74 -8.78 -24.60 16.19
C TYR A 74 -9.87 -24.75 17.27
N ILE A 75 -11.10 -24.33 16.98
CA ILE A 75 -12.24 -24.56 17.88
C ILE A 75 -12.51 -26.06 18.05
N ALA A 76 -12.43 -26.85 16.98
CA ALA A 76 -12.63 -28.30 17.05
C ALA A 76 -11.52 -29.03 17.83
N GLU A 77 -10.29 -28.51 17.77
CA GLU A 77 -9.14 -29.02 18.53
C GLU A 77 -9.12 -28.56 20.00
N GLY A 78 -9.93 -27.56 20.36
CA GLY A 78 -9.95 -26.95 21.68
C GLY A 78 -8.81 -25.96 21.92
N ASP A 79 -8.07 -25.57 20.87
CA ASP A 79 -7.03 -24.54 20.92
C ASP A 79 -7.63 -23.14 20.80
N LEU A 80 -8.20 -22.66 21.91
CA LEU A 80 -8.84 -21.35 21.96
C LEU A 80 -7.85 -20.18 21.81
N GLU A 81 -6.57 -20.38 22.15
CA GLU A 81 -5.55 -19.34 22.02
C GLU A 81 -5.27 -19.06 20.53
N SER A 82 -5.06 -20.11 19.74
CA SER A 82 -4.90 -19.97 18.29
C SER A 82 -6.18 -19.47 17.62
N ALA A 83 -7.35 -19.97 18.02
CA ALA A 83 -8.64 -19.56 17.46
C ALA A 83 -8.89 -18.04 17.61
N GLU A 84 -8.43 -17.42 18.69
CA GLU A 84 -8.61 -15.98 18.95
C GLU A 84 -8.00 -15.09 17.85
N HIS A 85 -6.98 -15.58 17.13
CA HIS A 85 -6.35 -14.86 16.01
C HIS A 85 -7.18 -14.86 14.73
N PHE A 86 -8.08 -15.84 14.56
CA PHE A 86 -8.84 -16.08 13.32
C PHE A 86 -10.35 -15.79 13.44
N LYS A 87 -10.77 -15.26 14.59
CA LYS A 87 -12.19 -14.98 14.86
C LYS A 87 -12.77 -13.93 13.89
N PRO A 88 -14.10 -13.94 13.65
CA PRO A 88 -14.74 -13.02 12.71
C PRO A 88 -14.45 -11.53 12.91
N GLU A 89 -14.16 -11.09 14.13
CA GLU A 89 -13.82 -9.70 14.45
C GLU A 89 -12.44 -9.26 13.93
N THR A 90 -11.55 -10.20 13.59
CA THR A 90 -10.24 -9.90 12.99
C THR A 90 -10.27 -9.90 11.47
N TRP A 91 -11.39 -10.31 10.86
CA TRP A 91 -11.50 -10.47 9.41
C TRP A 91 -11.39 -9.14 8.67
N VAL A 92 -10.58 -9.16 7.62
CA VAL A 92 -10.32 -7.99 6.79
C VAL A 92 -11.58 -7.56 6.05
N GLN A 93 -11.75 -6.25 5.89
CA GLN A 93 -12.90 -5.66 5.19
C GLN A 93 -12.50 -5.02 3.85
N ARG A 94 -11.19 -4.83 3.65
CA ARG A 94 -10.57 -4.26 2.46
C ARG A 94 -9.27 -4.99 2.21
N ASN A 95 -8.98 -5.25 0.94
CA ASN A 95 -7.64 -5.65 0.54
C ASN A 95 -6.67 -4.48 0.78
N CYS A 96 -5.83 -4.60 1.82
CA CYS A 96 -4.81 -3.62 2.18
C CYS A 96 -3.40 -4.08 1.79
N ASN A 97 -3.24 -5.26 1.17
CA ASN A 97 -1.95 -5.79 0.73
C ASN A 97 -1.65 -5.37 -0.71
N PRO A 98 -0.69 -4.46 -0.96
CA PRO A 98 -0.41 -3.95 -2.31
C PRO A 98 -0.01 -5.04 -3.31
N ALA A 99 0.59 -6.14 -2.84
CA ALA A 99 0.98 -7.27 -3.69
C ALA A 99 -0.22 -8.01 -4.32
N ASP A 100 -1.40 -7.86 -3.73
CA ASP A 100 -2.66 -8.46 -4.17
C ASP A 100 -3.55 -7.50 -4.98
N PHE A 101 -3.11 -6.26 -5.20
CA PHE A 101 -3.87 -5.26 -5.93
C PHE A 101 -3.99 -5.63 -7.41
N GLU A 102 -5.10 -5.26 -8.03
CA GLU A 102 -5.37 -5.56 -9.44
C GLU A 102 -4.29 -4.99 -10.36
N LEU A 103 -3.88 -3.74 -10.10
CA LEU A 103 -2.78 -3.07 -10.77
C LEU A 103 -1.63 -2.87 -9.78
N ARG A 104 -1.05 -3.98 -9.32
CA ARG A 104 0.17 -3.96 -8.51
C ARG A 104 1.36 -3.41 -9.31
N ASP A 105 2.25 -2.71 -8.63
CA ASP A 105 3.50 -2.17 -9.19
C ASP A 105 3.28 -1.46 -10.52
N PHE A 106 2.21 -0.66 -10.56
CA PHE A 106 1.73 -0.08 -11.80
C PHE A 106 2.74 0.90 -12.39
N GLU A 107 3.38 1.69 -11.54
CA GLU A 107 4.51 2.54 -11.91
C GLU A 107 5.52 2.55 -10.76
N GLU A 108 6.80 2.48 -11.12
CA GLU A 108 7.90 2.39 -10.16
C GLU A 108 8.95 3.46 -10.41
N THR A 109 9.72 3.79 -9.38
CA THR A 109 10.92 4.62 -9.51
C THR A 109 12.01 4.13 -8.58
N ASN A 110 13.25 4.19 -9.05
CA ASN A 110 14.43 3.98 -8.22
C ASN A 110 14.90 5.32 -7.65
N HIS A 111 15.52 5.28 -6.48
CA HIS A 111 16.00 6.44 -5.74
C HIS A 111 17.52 6.39 -5.58
N PRO A 112 18.29 7.10 -6.43
CA PRO A 112 19.76 7.13 -6.33
C PRO A 112 20.27 7.64 -4.97
N ASP A 113 19.49 8.49 -4.30
CA ASP A 113 19.84 9.11 -3.02
C ASP A 113 19.39 8.30 -1.79
N ILE A 114 18.76 7.14 -1.99
CA ILE A 114 18.49 6.17 -0.92
C ILE A 114 19.60 5.10 -0.95
N PRO A 115 20.36 4.92 0.15
CA PRO A 115 21.29 3.80 0.25
C PRO A 115 20.55 2.46 0.13
N THR A 116 21.09 1.51 -0.61
CA THR A 116 20.61 0.12 -0.57
C THR A 116 20.72 -0.42 0.87
N ASN A 117 19.76 -1.23 1.30
CA ASN A 117 19.66 -1.77 2.67
C ASN A 117 19.58 -0.70 3.78
N TRP A 118 19.06 0.50 3.49
CA TRP A 118 19.09 1.62 4.44
C TRP A 118 18.40 1.29 5.76
N GLU A 119 17.26 0.61 5.73
CA GLU A 119 16.57 0.20 6.94
C GLU A 119 17.37 -0.83 7.74
N TYR A 120 17.85 -1.88 7.08
CA TYR A 120 18.64 -2.92 7.72
C TYR A 120 19.91 -2.34 8.38
N GLU A 121 20.68 -1.56 7.63
CA GLU A 121 21.94 -0.96 8.11
C GLU A 121 21.73 0.07 9.23
N LYS A 122 20.55 0.70 9.29
CA LYS A 122 20.24 1.70 10.31
C LYS A 122 19.33 1.17 11.42
N GLY A 123 18.91 -0.08 11.39
CA GLY A 123 17.97 -0.67 12.36
C GLY A 123 16.65 0.11 12.39
N GLY A 124 16.10 0.47 11.23
CA GLY A 124 14.85 1.23 11.12
C GLY A 124 14.95 2.72 11.47
N ARG A 125 16.16 3.28 11.66
CA ARG A 125 16.36 4.72 11.91
C ARG A 125 16.27 5.58 10.63
N CYS A 126 15.93 4.99 9.49
CA CYS A 126 15.57 5.71 8.25
C CYS A 126 14.18 6.34 8.34
N TRP A 127 13.23 5.69 9.02
CA TRP A 127 11.82 6.07 9.07
C TRP A 127 11.53 7.49 9.59
N PRO A 128 12.25 8.04 10.59
CA PRO A 128 12.08 9.45 10.97
C PRO A 128 12.33 10.45 9.84
N GLN A 129 13.09 10.07 8.81
CA GLN A 129 13.34 10.89 7.62
C GLN A 129 12.40 10.53 6.47
N LEU A 130 12.13 9.24 6.25
CA LEU A 130 11.32 8.75 5.13
C LEU A 130 9.82 8.96 5.35
N ALA A 131 9.28 8.68 6.54
CA ALA A 131 7.84 8.75 6.80
C ALA A 131 7.25 10.17 6.60
N PRO A 132 7.90 11.26 7.00
CA PRO A 132 7.43 12.61 6.66
C PRO A 132 7.38 12.87 5.15
N ALA A 133 8.36 12.36 4.39
CA ALA A 133 8.40 12.51 2.94
C ALA A 133 7.30 11.69 2.25
N LEU A 134 7.08 10.44 2.67
CA LEU A 134 5.96 9.61 2.22
C LEU A 134 4.61 10.27 2.51
N LYS A 135 4.45 10.91 3.68
CA LYS A 135 3.23 11.65 4.00
C LYS A 135 2.99 12.83 3.05
N GLU A 136 4.03 13.55 2.67
CA GLU A 136 3.92 14.63 1.68
C GLU A 136 3.53 14.11 0.30
N ILE A 137 4.05 12.95 -0.10
CA ILE A 137 3.64 12.29 -1.34
C ILE A 137 2.21 11.77 -1.26
N GLY A 138 1.78 11.22 -0.13
CA GLY A 138 0.41 10.80 0.06
C GLY A 138 -0.58 11.96 -0.06
N ASN A 139 -0.29 13.13 0.53
CA ASN A 139 -1.09 14.34 0.34
C ASN A 139 -1.17 14.74 -1.15
N TYR A 140 -0.02 14.81 -1.82
CA TYR A 140 0.07 15.19 -3.22
C TYR A 140 -0.70 14.23 -4.14
N ALA A 141 -0.52 12.93 -3.95
CA ALA A 141 -1.18 11.91 -4.74
C ALA A 141 -2.68 11.91 -4.49
N PHE A 142 -3.11 12.04 -3.23
CA PHE A 142 -4.52 12.10 -2.87
C PHE A 142 -5.20 13.25 -3.59
N GLU A 143 -4.66 14.47 -3.54
CA GLU A 143 -5.21 15.64 -4.24
C GLU A 143 -5.39 15.40 -5.75
N ARG A 144 -4.45 14.72 -6.40
CA ARG A 144 -4.52 14.46 -7.85
C ARG A 144 -5.49 13.34 -8.20
N ILE A 145 -5.53 12.28 -7.40
CA ILE A 145 -6.41 11.15 -7.62
C ILE A 145 -7.88 11.54 -7.42
N GLN A 146 -8.18 12.56 -6.60
CA GLN A 146 -9.55 13.10 -6.50
C GLN A 146 -10.10 13.65 -7.83
N ALA A 147 -9.25 13.93 -8.82
CA ALA A 147 -9.68 14.31 -10.17
C ALA A 147 -9.94 13.11 -11.11
N MET A 148 -9.77 11.87 -10.61
CA MET A 148 -9.98 10.62 -11.34
C MET A 148 -11.33 9.99 -10.96
N PRO A 149 -11.85 9.03 -11.76
CA PRO A 149 -12.96 8.19 -11.34
C PRO A 149 -12.57 7.36 -10.12
N VAL A 150 -13.24 7.60 -8.98
CA VAL A 150 -13.02 6.89 -7.72
C VAL A 150 -14.32 6.33 -7.18
N GLU A 151 -14.24 5.19 -6.50
CA GLU A 151 -15.39 4.55 -5.83
C GLU A 151 -15.77 5.27 -4.53
N PRO A 152 -17.04 5.17 -4.09
CA PRO A 152 -17.42 5.54 -2.73
C PRO A 152 -16.59 4.77 -1.69
N GLY A 153 -16.00 5.51 -0.74
CA GLY A 153 -15.09 4.93 0.22
C GLY A 153 -13.69 4.68 -0.34
N PHE A 154 -13.26 5.42 -1.36
CA PHE A 154 -11.88 5.44 -1.80
C PHE A 154 -10.89 5.63 -0.64
N GLU A 155 -9.79 4.88 -0.65
CA GLU A 155 -8.69 5.08 0.31
C GLU A 155 -7.34 5.11 -0.42
N LEU A 156 -6.49 6.06 -0.05
CA LEU A 156 -5.07 6.06 -0.41
C LEU A 156 -4.26 5.76 0.84
N ALA A 157 -3.26 4.89 0.74
CA ALA A 157 -2.32 4.64 1.81
C ALA A 157 -0.87 4.77 1.38
N VAL A 158 -0.02 5.09 2.36
CA VAL A 158 1.42 4.92 2.27
C VAL A 158 1.94 3.96 3.32
N ASN A 159 3.03 3.26 2.98
CA ASN A 159 3.70 2.41 3.95
C ASN A 159 4.40 3.23 5.04
N GLY A 160 4.72 2.54 6.13
CA GLY A 160 5.48 3.08 7.24
C GLY A 160 6.34 2.02 7.87
N LYS A 161 6.82 2.28 9.08
CA LYS A 161 7.74 1.38 9.77
C LYS A 161 7.11 0.02 10.08
N LYS A 162 5.81 -0.02 10.33
CA LYS A 162 5.13 -1.22 10.84
C LYS A 162 4.39 -2.00 9.77
N ASP A 163 3.89 -1.30 8.75
CA ASP A 163 2.96 -1.89 7.79
C ASP A 163 3.05 -1.22 6.41
N TRP A 164 2.64 -1.96 5.38
CA TRP A 164 2.48 -1.48 4.00
C TRP A 164 1.30 -0.52 3.83
N TYR A 165 0.34 -0.54 4.77
CA TYR A 165 -0.88 0.26 4.78
C TYR A 165 -1.01 1.10 6.06
N GLU A 166 0.03 1.86 6.42
CA GLU A 166 0.12 2.51 7.74
C GLU A 166 -0.62 3.85 7.82
N LYS A 167 -0.36 4.77 6.87
CA LYS A 167 -1.00 6.09 6.87
C LYS A 167 -2.00 6.17 5.72
N VAL A 168 -3.25 6.43 6.09
CA VAL A 168 -4.40 6.46 5.16
C VAL A 168 -4.98 7.87 5.00
N TRP A 169 -5.48 8.15 3.80
CA TRP A 169 -6.34 9.27 3.41
C TRP A 169 -7.66 8.71 2.86
N LYS A 170 -8.75 9.41 3.16
CA LYS A 170 -10.13 9.06 2.78
C LYS A 170 -10.84 10.29 2.29
#